data_AF-A0A925DDZ7-F1
#
_entry.id   AF-A0A925DDZ7-F1
#
_cell.length_a   1.000
_cell.length_b   1.000
_cell.length_c   1.000
_cell.angle_alpha   90.00
_cell.angle_beta   90.00
_cell.angle_gamma   90.00
#
_symmetry.space_group_name_H-M   'P 1'
#
loop_
_entity.id
_entity.type
_entity.pdbx_description
1 polymer ?
#
loop_
_entity_poly.entity_id
_entity_poly.type
_entity_poly.pdbx_seq_one_letter_code
_entity_poly.pdbx_strand_id
1 'polypeptide(L)'
;MNTPYSAELFAPHVGSAFVFQTEDGAQHALTLDQVESKRALNGAAFHVFTLFFSSPKAAFFEQGSYLLRHPELGQHTIFLNAIGETASHFRYQAPFSVQKEASLAQ
;
A
#
# COMPACT_ATOMS: atom_id res chain seq x y z
N MET A 1 -1.37 20.47 2.54
CA MET A 1 -1.74 19.52 3.60
C MET A 1 -1.08 18.19 3.24
N ASN A 2 -0.10 17.74 4.01
CA ASN A 2 0.44 16.38 3.85
C ASN A 2 -0.61 15.42 4.44
N THR A 3 -1.49 14.86 3.61
CA THR A 3 -2.44 13.85 4.11
C THR A 3 -1.62 12.63 4.56
N PRO A 4 -1.64 12.26 5.84
CA PRO A 4 -0.86 11.13 6.31
C PRO A 4 -1.42 9.83 5.70
N TYR A 5 -0.51 8.91 5.38
CA TYR A 5 -0.88 7.56 4.97
C TYR A 5 -1.80 6.93 6.02
N SER A 6 -2.99 6.49 5.60
CA SER A 6 -3.99 5.90 6.49
C SER A 6 -4.83 4.88 5.72
N ALA A 7 -5.42 3.92 6.44
CA ALA A 7 -6.32 2.95 5.80
C ALA A 7 -7.53 3.63 5.12
N GLU A 8 -8.05 4.70 5.71
CA GLU A 8 -9.19 5.47 5.19
C GLU A 8 -8.86 6.18 3.86
N LEU A 9 -7.59 6.51 3.64
CA LEU A 9 -7.12 7.07 2.36
C LEU A 9 -7.21 6.04 1.22
N PHE A 10 -6.96 4.76 1.50
CA PHE A 10 -6.89 3.70 0.49
C PHE A 10 -8.17 2.88 0.38
N ALA A 11 -8.96 2.79 1.43
CA ALA A 11 -10.19 1.98 1.48
C ALA A 11 -11.19 2.29 0.34
N PRO A 12 -11.40 3.56 -0.09
CA PRO A 12 -12.28 3.87 -1.21
C PRO A 12 -11.79 3.33 -2.57
N HIS A 13 -10.50 2.98 -2.68
CA HIS A 13 -9.87 2.56 -3.93
C HIS A 13 -9.65 1.03 -3.98
N VAL A 14 -10.29 0.27 -3.09
CA VAL A 14 -10.31 -1.20 -3.18
C VAL A 14 -11.01 -1.60 -4.48
N GLY A 15 -10.36 -2.49 -5.25
CA GLY A 15 -10.75 -2.89 -6.60
C GLY A 15 -10.16 -2.02 -7.71
N SER A 16 -9.53 -0.88 -7.37
CA SER A 16 -8.88 -0.02 -8.36
C SER A 16 -7.45 -0.48 -8.65
N ALA A 17 -6.98 -0.15 -9.86
CA ALA A 17 -5.62 -0.41 -10.31
C ALA A 17 -4.67 0.70 -9.85
N PHE A 18 -3.52 0.28 -9.35
CA PHE A 18 -2.39 1.13 -8.97
C PHE A 18 -1.19 0.80 -9.85
N VAL A 19 -0.48 1.83 -10.30
CA VAL A 19 0.69 1.65 -11.17
C VAL A 19 1.94 1.60 -10.31
N PHE A 20 2.63 0.46 -10.33
CA PHE A 20 3.93 0.25 -9.69
C PHE A 20 5.03 0.40 -10.71
N GLN A 21 6.04 1.22 -10.40
CA GLN A 21 7.23 1.36 -11.21
C GLN A 21 8.39 0.55 -10.60
N THR A 22 9.00 -0.32 -11.40
CA THR A 22 10.21 -1.07 -11.05
C THR A 22 11.47 -0.23 -11.27
N GLU A 23 12.61 -0.71 -10.79
CA GLU A 23 13.90 -0.01 -10.93
C GLU A 23 14.33 0.16 -12.40
N ASP A 24 13.97 -0.80 -13.27
CA ASP A 24 14.17 -0.74 -14.72
C ASP A 24 13.26 0.29 -15.42
N GLY A 25 12.35 0.94 -14.67
CA GLY A 25 11.40 1.92 -15.19
C GLY A 25 10.13 1.29 -15.77
N ALA A 26 10.03 -0.04 -15.80
CA ALA A 26 8.81 -0.72 -16.22
C ALA A 26 7.65 -0.43 -15.26
N GLN A 27 6.46 -0.25 -15.82
CA GLN A 27 5.25 0.06 -15.07
C GLN A 27 4.28 -1.12 -15.15
N HIS A 28 3.82 -1.60 -14.01
CA HIS A 28 2.80 -2.65 -13.96
C HIS A 28 1.62 -2.21 -13.10
N ALA A 29 0.42 -2.54 -13.59
CA ALA A 29 -0.80 -2.33 -12.86
C ALA A 29 -1.04 -3.48 -11.88
N LEU A 30 -1.17 -3.16 -10.60
CA LEU A 30 -1.60 -4.07 -9.54
C LEU A 30 -2.95 -3.60 -9.00
N THR A 31 -3.85 -4.53 -8.72
CA THR A 31 -5.15 -4.21 -8.15
C THR A 31 -5.05 -4.19 -6.64
N LEU A 32 -5.60 -3.18 -5.97
CA LEU A 32 -5.75 -3.19 -4.52
C LEU A 32 -6.92 -4.10 -4.14
N ASP A 33 -6.64 -5.29 -3.61
CA ASP A 33 -7.67 -6.27 -3.25
C ASP A 33 -8.31 -5.96 -1.89
N GLN A 34 -7.50 -5.52 -0.93
CA GLN A 34 -7.96 -5.37 0.45
C GLN A 34 -7.11 -4.35 1.20
N VAL A 35 -7.76 -3.64 2.12
CA VAL A 35 -7.10 -2.82 3.15
C VAL A 35 -7.47 -3.39 4.51
N GLU A 36 -6.47 -3.81 5.28
CA GLU A 36 -6.67 -4.25 6.65
C GLU A 36 -6.11 -3.21 7.62
N SER A 37 -6.98 -2.58 8.40
CA SER A 37 -6.57 -1.71 9.50
C SER A 37 -6.63 -2.47 10.81
N LYS A 38 -5.55 -2.47 11.59
CA LYS A 38 -5.64 -2.84 13.01
C LYS A 38 -5.99 -1.59 13.79
N ARG A 39 -7.12 -1.58 14.50
CA ARG A 39 -7.38 -0.54 15.49
C ARG A 39 -6.24 -0.55 16.49
N ALA A 40 -5.55 0.57 16.61
CA ALA A 40 -4.68 0.84 17.74
C ALA A 40 -5.46 0.54 19.03
N LEU A 41 -4.93 -0.32 19.89
CA LEU A 41 -5.36 -0.37 21.28
C LEU A 41 -5.26 1.06 21.84
N ASN A 42 -6.30 1.50 22.56
CA ASN A 42 -6.38 2.87 23.11
C ASN A 42 -5.03 3.29 23.71
N GLY A 43 -4.41 4.33 23.13
CA GLY A 43 -3.10 4.85 23.56
C GLY A 43 -1.92 4.58 22.63
N ALA A 44 -2.06 3.82 21.54
CA ALA A 44 -0.93 3.64 20.60
C ALA A 44 -0.66 4.93 19.81
N ALA A 45 0.60 5.38 19.84
CA ALA A 45 1.10 6.53 19.07
C ALA A 45 1.17 6.28 17.55
N PHE A 46 0.73 5.11 17.07
CA PHE A 46 0.83 4.68 15.68
C PHE A 46 -0.50 4.12 15.18
N HIS A 47 -0.83 4.41 13.92
CA HIS A 47 -1.81 3.68 13.13
C HIS A 47 -1.09 2.63 12.28
N VAL A 48 -1.54 1.38 12.40
CA VAL A 48 -0.99 0.26 11.63
C VAL A 48 -2.06 -0.27 10.70
N PHE A 49 -1.73 -0.36 9.42
CA PHE A 49 -2.60 -0.92 8.39
C PHE A 49 -1.77 -1.61 7.32
N THR A 50 -2.38 -2.54 6.60
CA THR A 50 -1.75 -3.29 5.53
C THR A 50 -2.60 -3.16 4.27
N LEU A 51 -1.96 -2.86 3.15
CA LEU A 51 -2.58 -2.91 1.83
C LEU A 51 -2.24 -4.25 1.18
N PHE A 52 -3.20 -4.90 0.56
CA PHE A 52 -3.01 -6.15 -0.17
C PHE A 52 -3.27 -5.92 -1.65
N PHE A 53 -2.32 -6.35 -2.47
CA PHE A 53 -2.39 -6.18 -3.91
C PHE A 53 -2.29 -7.52 -4.64
N SER A 54 -2.83 -7.58 -5.84
CA SER A 54 -2.60 -8.68 -6.78
C SER A 54 -2.07 -8.17 -8.11
N SER A 55 -1.14 -8.93 -8.70
CA SER A 55 -0.67 -8.72 -10.07
C SER A 55 -1.09 -9.88 -10.97
N PRO A 56 -1.25 -9.65 -12.28
CA PRO A 56 -1.22 -10.73 -13.26
C PRO A 56 0.11 -11.50 -13.19
N LYS A 57 0.09 -12.83 -13.41
CA LYS A 57 1.28 -13.69 -13.33
C LYS A 57 2.47 -13.28 -14.22
N ALA A 58 2.23 -12.46 -15.24
CA ALA A 58 3.27 -11.90 -16.09
C ALA A 58 4.18 -10.88 -15.38
N ALA A 59 3.79 -10.37 -14.20
CA ALA A 59 4.53 -9.34 -13.48
C ALA A 59 4.81 -9.80 -12.04
N PHE A 60 6.01 -10.34 -11.84
CA PHE A 60 6.51 -10.68 -10.51
C PHE A 60 7.29 -9.51 -9.92
N PHE A 61 6.93 -9.12 -8.70
CA PHE A 61 7.64 -8.13 -7.90
C PHE A 61 8.37 -8.81 -6.76
N GLU A 62 9.68 -8.58 -6.66
CA GLU A 62 10.46 -8.95 -5.49
C GLU A 62 10.07 -8.09 -4.29
N GLN A 63 10.55 -8.48 -3.11
CA GLN A 63 10.39 -7.64 -1.93
C GLN A 63 11.23 -6.37 -2.07
N GLY A 64 10.62 -5.20 -1.91
CA GLY A 64 11.35 -3.94 -2.08
C GLY A 64 10.49 -2.69 -1.97
N SER A 65 11.15 -1.54 -2.10
CA SER A 65 10.49 -0.25 -2.16
C SER A 65 10.12 0.09 -3.60
N TYR A 66 8.84 0.33 -3.86
CA TYR A 66 8.34 0.65 -5.18
C TYR A 66 7.62 1.98 -5.20
N LEU A 67 7.68 2.64 -6.35
CA LEU A 67 6.94 3.84 -6.61
C LEU A 67 5.52 3.48 -7.05
N LEU A 68 4.56 3.70 -6.18
CA LEU A 68 3.13 3.57 -6.39
C LEU A 68 2.57 4.87 -6.98
N ARG A 69 1.77 4.78 -8.03
CA ARG A 69 1.04 5.92 -8.60
C ARG A 69 -0.45 5.59 -8.70
N HIS A 70 -1.27 6.53 -8.24
CA HIS A 70 -2.72 6.50 -8.39
C HIS A 70 -3.20 7.87 -8.86
N PRO A 71 -4.16 7.96 -9.81
CA PRO A 71 -4.61 9.24 -10.37
C PRO A 71 -5.13 10.23 -9.32
N GLU A 72 -5.78 9.73 -8.27
CA GLU A 72 -6.40 10.58 -7.23
C GLU A 72 -5.49 10.79 -6.00
N LEU A 73 -4.63 9.82 -5.68
CA LEU A 73 -3.77 9.89 -4.48
C LEU A 73 -2.38 10.45 -4.80
N GLY A 74 -2.01 10.47 -6.08
CA GLY A 74 -0.70 10.91 -6.53
C GLY A 74 0.33 9.79 -6.44
N GLN A 75 1.54 10.15 -6.03
CA GLN A 75 2.71 9.27 -6.03
C GLN A 75 3.18 8.99 -4.60
N HIS A 76 3.41 7.71 -4.31
CA HIS A 76 3.78 7.21 -3.00
C HIS A 76 4.90 6.18 -3.13
N THR A 77 5.88 6.20 -2.21
CA THR A 77 6.85 5.12 -2.11
C THR A 77 6.36 4.15 -1.06
N ILE A 78 6.16 2.88 -1.42
CA ILE A 78 5.66 1.85 -0.52
C ILE A 78 6.59 0.64 -0.51
N PHE A 79 6.67 -0.04 0.64
CA PHE A 79 7.42 -1.30 0.74
C PHE A 79 6.49 -2.48 0.45
N LEU A 80 6.77 -3.21 -0.63
CA LEU A 80 5.96 -4.33 -1.11
C LEU A 80 6.65 -5.65 -0.76
N ASN A 81 5.88 -6.64 -0.31
CA ASN A 81 6.35 -8.00 -0.05
C ASN A 81 5.48 -8.99 -0.81
N ALA A 82 6.08 -9.95 -1.50
CA ALA A 82 5.35 -11.10 -2.04
C ALA A 82 4.91 -12.01 -0.89
N ILE A 83 3.63 -12.37 -0.84
CA ILE A 83 3.04 -13.24 0.20
C ILE A 83 2.53 -14.57 -0.33
N GLY A 84 2.58 -14.76 -1.64
CA GLY A 84 2.24 -16.01 -2.29
C GLY A 84 1.80 -15.81 -3.73
N GLU A 85 1.51 -16.93 -4.37
CA GLU A 85 0.91 -16.96 -5.70
C GLU A 85 -0.36 -17.80 -5.70
N THR A 86 -1.22 -17.53 -6.66
CA THR A 86 -2.36 -18.35 -7.03
C THR A 86 -2.13 -18.88 -8.44
N ALA A 87 -3.04 -19.71 -8.96
CA ALA A 87 -2.92 -20.21 -10.33
C ALA A 87 -2.78 -19.10 -11.39
N SER A 88 -3.35 -17.91 -11.15
CA SER A 88 -3.46 -16.83 -12.15
C SER A 88 -2.78 -15.51 -11.74
N HIS A 89 -2.46 -15.32 -10.46
CA HIS A 89 -2.00 -14.02 -9.92
C HIS A 89 -0.99 -14.19 -8.79
N PHE A 90 -0.07 -13.23 -8.66
CA PHE A 90 0.73 -13.07 -7.45
C PHE A 90 -0.01 -12.20 -6.43
N ARG A 91 0.21 -12.46 -5.14
CA ARG A 91 -0.31 -11.65 -4.05
C ARG A 91 0.82 -10.95 -3.30
N TYR A 92 0.55 -9.72 -2.93
CA TYR A 92 1.49 -8.85 -2.25
C TYR A 92 0.86 -8.19 -1.03
N GLN A 93 1.70 -7.82 -0.07
CA GLN A 93 1.32 -6.97 1.05
C GLN A 93 2.27 -5.76 1.17
N ALA A 94 1.71 -4.64 1.58
CA ALA A 94 2.43 -3.44 1.97
C ALA A 94 1.99 -3.02 3.39
N PRO A 95 2.75 -3.40 4.43
CA PRO A 95 2.46 -3.02 5.80
C PRO A 95 2.94 -1.59 6.09
N PHE A 96 2.10 -0.80 6.76
CA PHE A 96 2.38 0.57 7.17
C PHE A 96 2.27 0.72 8.69
N SER A 97 3.22 1.45 9.26
CA SER A 97 3.19 1.90 10.66
C SER A 97 3.41 3.41 10.66
N VAL A 98 2.33 4.18 10.78
CA VAL A 98 2.35 5.64 10.66
C VAL A 98 2.14 6.24 12.04
N GLN A 99 3.07 7.07 12.49
CA GLN A 99 2.91 7.77 13.76
C GLN A 99 1.71 8.72 13.66
N LYS A 100 0.78 8.66 14.61
CA LYS A 100 -0.18 9.73 14.82
C LYS A 100 0.65 10.97 15.15
N GLU A 101 0.59 12.00 14.33
CA GLU A 101 1.20 13.28 14.68
C GLU A 101 0.70 13.65 16.08
N ALA A 102 1.63 13.68 17.03
CA ALA A 102 1.33 14.22 18.35
C ALA A 102 1.06 15.69 18.11
N SER A 103 -0.19 16.12 18.28
CA SER A 103 -0.51 17.53 18.39
C SER A 103 0.32 18.07 19.56
N LEU A 104 1.46 18.68 19.25
CA LEU A 104 2.17 19.54 20.17
C LEU A 104 1.22 20.71 20.42
N ALA A 105 0.45 20.60 21.51
CA ALA A 105 -0.19 21.76 22.10
C ALA A 105 0.95 22.73 22.47
N GLN A 106 1.06 23.80 21.70
CA GLN A 106 1.84 24.99 22.08
C GLN A 106 1.05 25.81 23.11
#